data_AF-A0A3M7L5B3-F1
#
_entry.id   AF-A0A3M7L5B3-F1
#
_cell.length_a   1.000
_cell.length_b   1.000
_cell.length_c   1.000
_cell.angle_alpha   90.00
_cell.angle_beta   90.00
_cell.angle_gamma   90.00
#
_symmetry.space_group_name_H-M   'P 1'
#
loop_
_entity.id
_entity.type
_entity.pdbx_description
1 polymer ?
#
loop_
_entity_poly.entity_id
_entity_poly.type
_entity_poly.pdbx_seq_one_letter_code
_entity_poly.pdbx_strand_id
1 'polypeptide(L)'
;MLPTWPLPRGQQEITRQLLSEANQTICQLPLPVHEDCLMVCCARKFGIPAISVVLGASYFQRLLVLQQNHIPMFQLAVSNGYFLPYTTEALGGKLALRERMFLRATKSVPTLLSVYVTCVYMALKVSDRVQHTGMLSAMLTDMLGRRVHSWQAVQLEVECLVGLAWRLGPYFSTTTARI
;
A
#
# COMPACT_ATOMS: atom_id res chain seq x y z
N MET A 1 22.63 2.87 -11.87
CA MET A 1 22.44 4.25 -11.37
C MET A 1 21.24 4.27 -10.46
N LEU A 2 21.44 4.38 -9.14
CA LEU A 2 20.36 4.60 -8.18
C LEU A 2 19.89 6.06 -8.34
N PRO A 3 18.58 6.37 -8.40
CA PRO A 3 18.12 7.74 -8.46
C PRO A 3 18.45 8.41 -7.12
N THR A 4 19.26 9.47 -7.16
CA THR A 4 19.55 10.33 -6.03
C THR A 4 18.31 11.14 -5.65
N TRP A 5 17.96 11.12 -4.36
CA TRP A 5 16.86 11.90 -3.77
C TRP A 5 17.47 13.14 -3.07
N PRO A 6 16.84 14.35 -3.13
CA PRO A 6 15.42 14.64 -3.38
C PRO A 6 15.03 15.06 -4.81
N LEU A 7 13.77 14.76 -5.18
CA LEU A 7 13.14 15.22 -6.43
C LEU A 7 12.90 16.74 -6.47
N PRO A 8 12.69 17.32 -7.67
CA PRO A 8 12.16 18.68 -7.83
C PRO A 8 10.77 18.83 -7.20
N ARG A 9 10.53 19.95 -6.50
CA ARG A 9 9.32 20.21 -5.70
C ARG A 9 8.00 20.02 -6.47
N GLY A 10 7.93 20.42 -7.75
CA GLY A 10 6.69 20.34 -8.55
C GLY A 10 6.17 18.92 -8.82
N GLN A 11 7.05 17.94 -9.00
CA GLN A 11 6.62 16.54 -9.22
C GLN A 11 6.15 15.86 -7.92
N GLN A 12 6.63 16.33 -6.76
CA GLN A 12 6.18 15.85 -5.46
C GLN A 12 4.74 16.30 -5.22
N GLU A 13 4.42 17.56 -5.52
CA GLU A 13 3.08 18.15 -5.35
C GLU A 13 2.00 17.40 -6.12
N ILE A 14 2.23 17.10 -7.41
CA ILE A 14 1.27 16.38 -8.27
C ILE A 14 1.04 14.96 -7.74
N THR A 15 2.10 14.29 -7.28
CA THR A 15 1.98 12.94 -6.73
C THR A 15 1.11 12.94 -5.47
N ARG A 16 1.27 13.96 -4.60
CA ARG A 16 0.47 14.12 -3.37
C ARG A 16 -0.99 14.38 -3.69
N GLN A 17 -1.28 15.26 -4.66
CA GLN A 17 -2.65 15.55 -5.08
C GLN A 17 -3.37 14.31 -5.61
N LEU A 18 -2.75 13.58 -6.55
CA LEU A 18 -3.32 12.34 -7.11
C LEU A 18 -3.52 11.25 -6.04
N LEU A 19 -2.61 11.16 -5.07
CA LEU A 19 -2.75 10.22 -3.95
C LEU A 19 -3.88 10.63 -3.00
N SER A 20 -4.01 11.92 -2.71
CA SER A 20 -5.10 12.47 -1.90
C SER A 20 -6.46 12.20 -2.56
N GLU A 21 -6.58 12.48 -3.86
CA GLU A 21 -7.77 12.18 -4.65
C GLU A 21 -8.08 10.68 -4.65
N ALA A 22 -7.08 9.82 -4.83
CA ALA A 22 -7.27 8.37 -4.80
C ALA A 22 -7.71 7.86 -3.41
N ASN A 23 -7.10 8.38 -2.34
CA ASN A 23 -7.49 8.09 -0.95
C ASN A 23 -8.93 8.55 -0.66
N GLN A 24 -9.39 9.64 -1.27
CA GLN A 24 -10.76 10.14 -1.13
C GLN A 24 -11.75 9.35 -2.00
N THR A 25 -11.36 8.95 -3.21
CA THR A 25 -12.21 8.26 -4.20
C THR A 25 -12.63 6.88 -3.72
N ILE A 26 -11.72 6.15 -3.07
CA ILE A 26 -12.07 4.91 -2.38
C ILE A 26 -12.58 5.33 -1.00
N CYS A 27 -13.79 5.89 -0.95
CA CYS A 27 -14.41 6.58 0.19
C CYS A 27 -14.53 5.74 1.50
N GLN A 28 -14.05 4.49 1.52
CA GLN A 28 -14.20 3.54 2.62
C GLN A 28 -12.97 2.65 2.84
N LEU A 29 -11.77 3.11 2.46
CA LEU A 29 -10.56 2.44 2.94
C LEU A 29 -10.55 2.40 4.47
N PRO A 30 -10.15 1.27 5.07
CA PRO A 30 -9.92 1.23 6.51
C PRO A 30 -8.89 2.29 6.91
N LEU A 31 -7.80 2.43 6.13
CA LEU A 31 -6.75 3.43 6.36
C LEU A 31 -6.18 4.02 5.04
N PRO A 32 -6.08 5.36 4.93
CA PRO A 32 -5.44 6.01 3.79
C PRO A 32 -3.93 5.75 3.71
N VAL A 33 -3.34 5.83 2.51
CA VAL A 33 -1.89 5.68 2.32
C VAL A 33 -1.17 7.00 2.59
N HIS A 34 -0.10 6.95 3.39
CA HIS A 34 0.75 8.12 3.66
C HIS A 34 1.55 8.55 2.43
N GLU A 35 1.80 9.84 2.26
CA GLU A 35 2.54 10.40 1.11
C GLU A 35 3.99 9.91 1.04
N ASP A 36 4.66 9.80 2.19
CA ASP A 36 6.04 9.28 2.31
C ASP A 36 6.10 7.73 2.36
N CYS A 37 5.08 7.06 1.85
CA CYS A 37 5.06 5.60 1.74
C CYS A 37 5.99 5.13 0.61
N LEU A 38 6.78 4.08 0.88
CA LEU A 38 7.66 3.48 -0.14
C LEU A 38 6.89 2.97 -1.36
N MET A 39 5.60 2.63 -1.22
CA MET A 39 4.76 2.26 -2.36
C MET A 39 4.56 3.42 -3.34
N VAL A 40 4.60 4.68 -2.89
CA VAL A 40 4.52 5.85 -3.77
C VAL A 40 5.77 5.95 -4.63
N CYS A 41 6.96 5.66 -4.07
CA CYS A 41 8.21 5.59 -4.82
C CYS A 41 8.20 4.45 -5.84
N CYS A 42 7.76 3.25 -5.43
CA CYS A 42 7.57 2.11 -6.31
C CYS A 42 6.62 2.48 -7.46
N ALA A 43 5.49 3.11 -7.13
CA ALA A 43 4.48 3.49 -8.08
C ALA A 43 5.01 4.44 -9.16
N ARG A 44 5.78 5.46 -8.76
CA ARG A 44 6.41 6.37 -9.71
C ARG A 44 7.37 5.64 -10.65
N LYS A 45 8.21 4.75 -10.12
CA LYS A 45 9.22 4.03 -10.91
C LYS A 45 8.60 3.12 -11.96
N PHE A 46 7.50 2.46 -11.62
CA PHE A 46 6.82 1.49 -12.49
C PHE A 46 5.61 2.09 -13.22
N GLY A 47 5.38 3.40 -13.14
CA GLY A 47 4.22 4.06 -13.79
C GLY A 47 2.86 3.57 -13.28
N ILE A 48 2.78 3.19 -12.00
CA ILE A 48 1.58 2.71 -11.33
C ILE A 48 0.71 3.91 -10.96
N PRO A 49 -0.58 3.93 -11.32
CA PRO A 49 -1.47 5.04 -10.94
C PRO A 49 -1.77 4.99 -9.44
N ALA A 50 -1.98 6.16 -8.84
CA ALA A 50 -2.22 6.30 -7.40
C ALA A 50 -3.40 5.45 -6.92
N ILE A 51 -4.47 5.32 -7.72
CA ILE A 51 -5.63 4.51 -7.40
C ILE A 51 -5.29 3.03 -7.18
N SER A 52 -4.35 2.46 -7.95
CA SER A 52 -3.92 1.06 -7.78
C SER A 52 -3.07 0.88 -6.52
N VAL A 53 -2.30 1.90 -6.13
CA VAL A 53 -1.56 1.88 -4.86
C VAL A 53 -2.54 1.84 -3.68
N VAL A 54 -3.53 2.71 -3.73
CA VAL A 54 -4.54 2.84 -2.68
C VAL A 54 -5.42 1.57 -2.62
N LEU A 55 -5.84 1.02 -3.77
CA LEU A 55 -6.57 -0.24 -3.81
C LEU A 55 -5.71 -1.42 -3.31
N GLY A 56 -4.43 -1.46 -3.67
CA GLY A 56 -3.47 -2.43 -3.14
C GLY A 56 -3.27 -2.31 -1.63
N ALA A 57 -3.31 -1.09 -1.09
CA ALA A 57 -3.29 -0.84 0.35
C ALA A 57 -4.52 -1.43 1.05
N SER A 58 -5.71 -1.30 0.45
CA SER A 58 -6.92 -1.96 0.93
C SER A 58 -6.75 -3.48 0.99
N TYR A 59 -6.18 -4.08 -0.06
CA TYR A 59 -5.96 -5.52 -0.12
C TYR A 59 -4.98 -5.98 0.97
N PHE A 60 -3.89 -5.25 1.16
CA PHE A 60 -2.92 -5.52 2.20
C PHE A 60 -3.56 -5.46 3.60
N GLN A 61 -4.32 -4.40 3.90
CA GLN A 61 -5.03 -4.26 5.16
C GLN A 61 -6.03 -5.40 5.38
N ARG A 62 -6.75 -5.83 4.33
CA ARG A 62 -7.66 -6.99 4.41
C ARG A 62 -6.91 -8.29 4.68
N LEU A 63 -5.76 -8.52 4.06
CA LEU A 63 -4.95 -9.70 4.37
C LEU A 63 -4.49 -9.71 5.84
N LEU A 64 -4.12 -8.54 6.39
CA LEU A 64 -3.75 -8.44 7.80
C LEU A 64 -4.93 -8.74 8.74
N VAL A 65 -6.17 -8.39 8.36
CA VAL A 65 -7.38 -8.61 9.18
C VAL A 65 -7.97 -10.01 8.98
N LEU A 66 -8.06 -10.50 7.75
CA LEU A 66 -8.68 -11.80 7.42
C LEU A 66 -7.81 -12.98 7.86
N GLN A 67 -6.48 -12.79 7.91
CA GLN A 67 -5.59 -13.78 8.49
C GLN A 67 -5.52 -13.68 10.02
N GLN A 68 -6.66 -13.46 10.70
CA GLN A 68 -6.76 -13.46 12.17
C GLN A 68 -6.27 -14.77 12.82
N ASN A 69 -6.22 -15.89 12.08
CA ASN A 69 -5.58 -17.13 12.55
C ASN A 69 -4.03 -17.09 12.49
N HIS A 70 -3.44 -16.12 11.80
CA HIS A 70 -2.01 -15.76 11.76
C HIS A 70 -1.78 -14.37 12.38
N ILE A 71 -2.20 -14.23 13.65
CA ILE A 71 -1.89 -13.15 14.62
C ILE A 71 -0.50 -12.47 14.44
N PRO A 72 0.62 -13.16 14.09
CA PRO A 72 1.90 -12.49 13.88
C PRO A 72 1.94 -11.34 12.87
N MET A 73 1.21 -11.38 11.74
CA MET A 73 1.47 -10.38 10.69
C MET A 73 0.94 -8.98 11.02
N PHE A 74 -0.24 -8.88 11.63
CA PHE A 74 -0.78 -7.58 12.04
C PHE A 74 0.08 -6.95 13.15
N GLN A 75 0.44 -7.72 14.18
CA GLN A 75 1.32 -7.25 15.25
C GLN A 75 2.72 -6.88 14.73
N LEU A 76 3.23 -7.64 13.75
CA LEU A 76 4.50 -7.34 13.10
C LEU A 76 4.41 -6.03 12.30
N ALA A 77 3.31 -5.78 11.59
CA ALA A 77 3.09 -4.53 10.87
C ALA A 77 3.02 -3.33 11.84
N VAL A 78 2.29 -3.46 12.95
CA VAL A 78 2.20 -2.41 14.00
C VAL A 78 3.57 -2.11 14.61
N SER A 79 4.28 -3.14 15.08
CA SER A 79 5.61 -2.97 15.70
C SER A 79 6.68 -2.44 14.74
N ASN A 80 6.49 -2.59 13.43
CA ASN A 80 7.41 -2.11 12.40
C ASN A 80 6.99 -0.79 11.74
N GLY A 81 6.03 -0.08 12.34
CA GLY A 81 5.66 1.27 11.92
C GLY A 81 4.93 1.32 10.58
N TYR A 82 4.20 0.25 10.21
CA TYR A 82 3.33 0.30 9.03
C TYR A 82 2.12 1.20 9.26
N PHE A 83 1.73 1.41 10.52
CA PHE A 83 0.62 2.28 10.91
C PHE A 83 1.19 3.52 11.57
N LEU A 84 0.99 4.68 10.94
CA LEU A 84 1.45 5.97 11.45
C LEU A 84 0.25 6.76 11.97
N PRO A 85 0.19 7.10 13.28
CA PRO A 85 -0.79 8.05 13.77
C PRO A 85 -0.44 9.44 13.25
N TYR A 86 -1.41 10.12 12.63
CA TYR A 86 -1.27 11.50 12.22
C TYR A 86 -2.21 12.36 13.04
N THR A 87 -1.63 13.25 13.83
CA THR A 87 -2.35 14.28 14.60
C THR A 87 -2.40 15.55 13.77
N THR A 88 -3.56 15.85 13.17
CA THR A 88 -3.80 17.20 12.64
C THR A 88 -4.07 18.14 13.80
N GLU A 89 -3.11 18.98 14.16
CA GLU A 89 -3.40 20.16 14.98
C GLU A 89 -4.18 21.14 14.11
N ALA A 90 -5.46 21.34 14.42
CA ALA A 90 -6.25 22.38 13.76
C ALA A 90 -5.71 23.75 14.21
N LEU A 91 -5.18 24.55 13.28
CA LEU A 91 -4.98 25.98 13.48
C LEU A 91 -6.33 26.59 13.92
N GLY A 92 -6.46 26.94 15.21
CA GLY A 92 -7.65 27.65 15.70
C GLY A 92 -8.33 27.08 16.94
N GLY A 93 -7.62 26.35 17.82
CA GLY A 93 -7.93 26.32 19.26
C GLY A 93 -9.27 25.70 19.72
N LYS A 94 -10.06 25.06 18.84
CA LYS A 94 -11.26 24.29 19.23
C LYS A 94 -11.14 22.85 18.74
N LEU A 95 -11.15 21.93 19.71
CA LEU A 95 -10.85 20.50 19.61
C LEU A 95 -11.64 19.72 18.55
N ALA A 96 -10.90 18.97 17.73
CA ALA A 96 -11.20 17.59 17.40
C ALA A 96 -9.88 16.89 17.05
N LEU A 97 -9.24 16.26 18.04
CA LEU A 97 -8.14 15.32 17.81
C LEU A 97 -8.73 14.12 17.06
N ARG A 98 -8.84 14.24 15.73
CA ARG A 98 -9.11 13.08 14.87
C ARG A 98 -7.75 12.46 14.58
N GLU A 99 -7.36 11.53 15.45
CA GLU A 99 -6.27 10.61 15.13
C GLU A 99 -6.66 9.88 13.84
N ARG A 100 -6.03 10.27 12.74
CA ARG A 100 -6.13 9.53 11.49
C ARG A 100 -4.91 8.65 11.42
N MET A 101 -5.11 7.34 11.41
CA MET A 101 -4.02 6.41 11.12
C MET A 101 -3.80 6.36 9.61
N PHE A 102 -2.54 6.35 9.19
CA PHE A 102 -2.14 6.19 7.81
C PHE A 102 -1.34 4.91 7.64
N LEU A 103 -1.50 4.24 6.50
CA LEU A 103 -0.67 3.11 6.13
C LEU A 103 0.60 3.58 5.41
N ARG A 104 1.75 3.08 5.86
CA ARG A 104 3.06 3.31 5.27
C ARG A 104 3.78 1.98 5.10
N ALA A 105 4.42 1.76 3.95
CA ALA A 105 5.33 0.64 3.77
C ALA A 105 6.72 0.98 4.33
N THR A 106 7.34 0.02 5.02
CA THR A 106 8.73 0.12 5.51
C THR A 106 9.58 -1.01 4.93
N LYS A 107 10.92 -0.88 4.95
CA LYS A 107 11.86 -1.93 4.51
C LYS A 107 12.26 -2.89 5.63
N SER A 108 11.83 -2.64 6.88
CA SER A 108 12.28 -3.41 8.03
C SER A 108 11.85 -4.87 7.97
N VAL A 109 10.70 -5.14 7.34
CA VAL A 109 10.14 -6.49 7.22
C VAL A 109 9.95 -6.85 5.74
N PRO A 110 10.93 -7.54 5.12
CA PRO A 110 10.87 -7.92 3.71
C PRO A 110 9.63 -8.73 3.33
N THR A 111 9.12 -9.57 4.24
CA THR A 111 7.93 -10.40 4.01
C THR A 111 6.66 -9.54 3.88
N LEU A 112 6.40 -8.65 4.83
CA LEU A 112 5.27 -7.71 4.75
C LEU A 112 5.39 -6.79 3.54
N LEU A 113 6.60 -6.32 3.23
CA LEU A 113 6.84 -5.51 2.04
C LEU A 113 6.51 -6.29 0.76
N SER A 114 6.91 -7.55 0.66
CA SER A 114 6.60 -8.38 -0.52
C SER A 114 5.09 -8.62 -0.69
N VAL A 115 4.36 -8.82 0.41
CA VAL A 115 2.89 -8.96 0.37
C VAL A 115 2.25 -7.66 -0.10
N TYR A 116 2.68 -6.51 0.43
CA TYR A 116 2.12 -5.23 0.04
C TYR A 116 2.42 -4.89 -1.44
N VAL A 117 3.64 -5.11 -1.92
CA VAL A 117 3.99 -4.94 -3.35
C VAL A 117 3.11 -5.84 -4.23
N THR A 118 2.90 -7.09 -3.81
CA THR A 118 2.03 -8.04 -4.52
C THR A 118 0.58 -7.58 -4.55
N CYS A 119 0.08 -7.00 -3.45
CA CYS A 119 -1.25 -6.41 -3.40
C CYS A 119 -1.42 -5.25 -4.38
N VAL A 120 -0.43 -4.36 -4.50
CA VAL A 120 -0.45 -3.27 -5.49
C VAL A 120 -0.42 -3.83 -6.92
N TYR A 121 0.36 -4.88 -7.17
CA TYR A 121 0.35 -5.55 -8.46
C TYR A 121 -1.01 -6.19 -8.80
N MET A 122 -1.69 -6.82 -7.85
CA MET A 122 -3.04 -7.33 -8.08
C MET A 122 -4.02 -6.20 -8.42
N ALA A 123 -3.91 -5.05 -7.75
CA ALA A 123 -4.72 -3.88 -8.08
C ALA A 123 -4.42 -3.33 -9.49
N LEU A 124 -3.18 -3.42 -9.96
CA LEU A 124 -2.83 -3.12 -11.35
C LEU A 124 -3.53 -4.06 -12.33
N LYS A 125 -3.60 -5.37 -12.05
CA LYS A 125 -4.35 -6.31 -12.89
C LYS A 125 -5.83 -5.96 -12.96
N VAL A 126 -6.45 -5.62 -11.83
CA VAL A 126 -7.86 -5.24 -11.76
C VAL A 126 -8.16 -3.96 -12.54
N SER A 127 -7.19 -3.04 -12.60
CA SER A 127 -7.31 -1.78 -13.33
C SER A 127 -6.83 -1.87 -14.79
N ASP A 128 -6.44 -3.06 -15.25
CA ASP A 128 -5.88 -3.31 -16.59
C ASP A 128 -4.68 -2.40 -16.93
N ARG A 129 -3.78 -2.21 -15.95
CA ARG A 129 -2.60 -1.32 -16.06
C ARG A 129 -1.26 -2.07 -15.98
N VAL A 130 -1.25 -3.38 -16.14
CA VAL A 130 0.00 -4.15 -16.16
C VAL A 130 0.73 -3.92 -17.48
N GLN A 131 1.94 -3.40 -17.42
CA GLN A 131 2.68 -2.98 -18.62
C GLN A 131 3.37 -4.13 -19.34
N HIS A 132 3.89 -5.11 -18.59
CA HIS A 132 4.63 -6.22 -19.18
C HIS A 132 4.62 -7.48 -18.31
N THR A 133 4.88 -8.63 -18.92
CA THR A 133 5.08 -9.90 -18.23
C THR A 133 6.27 -9.81 -17.28
N GLY A 134 6.16 -10.39 -16.08
CA GLY A 134 7.23 -10.34 -15.07
C GLY A 134 7.34 -9.02 -14.28
N MET A 135 6.39 -8.10 -14.45
CA MET A 135 6.34 -6.84 -13.69
C MET A 135 6.36 -7.06 -12.18
N LEU A 136 5.62 -8.05 -11.66
CA LEU A 136 5.64 -8.38 -10.24
C LEU A 136 7.05 -8.78 -9.75
N SER A 137 7.74 -9.67 -10.46
CA SER A 137 9.12 -10.05 -10.10
C SER A 137 10.09 -8.87 -10.16
N ALA A 138 9.91 -7.95 -11.10
CA ALA A 138 10.71 -6.74 -11.20
C ALA A 138 10.44 -5.78 -10.03
N MET A 139 9.17 -5.55 -9.69
CA MET A 139 8.76 -4.73 -8.53
C MET A 139 9.32 -5.30 -7.22
N LEU A 140 9.18 -6.61 -7.02
CA LEU A 140 9.70 -7.29 -5.83
C LEU A 140 11.23 -7.24 -5.76
N THR A 141 11.91 -7.46 -6.89
CA THR A 141 13.37 -7.38 -6.95
C THR A 141 13.88 -5.99 -6.57
N ASP A 142 13.22 -4.95 -7.09
CA ASP A 142 13.57 -3.56 -6.80
C ASP A 142 13.34 -3.20 -5.33
N MET A 143 12.18 -3.54 -4.80
CA MET A 143 11.78 -3.14 -3.45
C MET A 143 12.53 -3.91 -2.36
N LEU A 144 12.86 -5.18 -2.60
CA LEU A 144 13.59 -6.03 -1.65
C LEU A 144 15.11 -5.92 -1.80
N GLY A 145 15.62 -5.34 -2.89
CA GLY A 145 17.06 -5.24 -3.16
C GLY A 145 17.75 -6.58 -3.44
N ARG A 146 16.99 -7.65 -3.69
CA ARG A 146 17.49 -8.99 -4.03
C ARG A 146 16.69 -9.55 -5.20
N ARG A 147 17.32 -10.38 -6.03
CA ARG A 147 16.66 -10.99 -7.19
C ARG A 147 15.49 -11.88 -6.74
N VAL A 148 14.31 -11.63 -7.29
CA VAL A 148 13.11 -12.47 -7.11
C VAL A 148 12.75 -13.07 -8.46
N HIS A 149 12.67 -14.40 -8.51
CA HIS A 149 12.33 -15.11 -9.74
C HIS A 149 10.82 -15.07 -10.01
N SER A 150 10.43 -15.15 -11.28
CA SER A 150 9.02 -15.05 -11.68
C SER A 150 8.15 -16.13 -11.04
N TRP A 151 8.64 -17.36 -10.87
CA TRP A 151 7.88 -18.42 -10.20
C TRP A 151 7.61 -18.11 -8.72
N GLN A 152 8.55 -17.48 -8.01
CA GLN A 152 8.38 -17.05 -6.61
C GLN A 152 7.34 -15.94 -6.50
N ALA A 153 7.39 -15.00 -7.45
CA ALA A 153 6.43 -13.91 -7.55
C ALA A 153 5.00 -14.45 -7.79
N VAL A 154 4.84 -15.40 -8.72
CA VAL A 154 3.55 -16.05 -9.01
C VAL A 154 3.04 -16.85 -7.81
N GLN A 155 3.92 -17.56 -7.10
CA GLN A 155 3.52 -18.28 -5.88
C GLN A 155 2.97 -17.32 -4.82
N LEU A 156 3.68 -16.24 -4.53
CA LEU A 156 3.24 -15.23 -3.55
C LEU A 156 1.93 -14.55 -3.98
N GLU A 157 1.76 -14.32 -5.28
CA GLU A 157 0.51 -13.81 -5.84
C GLU A 157 -0.67 -14.73 -5.58
N VAL A 158 -0.51 -16.04 -5.82
CA VAL A 158 -1.54 -17.04 -5.53
C VAL A 158 -1.84 -17.09 -4.03
N GLU A 159 -0.83 -17.05 -3.17
CA GLU A 159 -1.02 -17.01 -1.71
C GLU A 159 -1.83 -15.76 -1.28
N CYS A 160 -1.55 -14.60 -1.86
CA CYS A 160 -2.31 -13.38 -1.59
C CYS A 160 -3.76 -13.47 -2.11
N LEU A 161 -3.99 -14.08 -3.28
CA LEU A 161 -5.33 -14.29 -3.83
C LEU A 161 -6.17 -15.22 -2.97
N VAL A 162 -5.58 -16.33 -2.52
CA VAL A 162 -6.21 -17.27 -1.59
C VAL A 162 -6.53 -16.58 -0.26
N GLY A 163 -5.58 -15.81 0.29
CA GLY A 163 -5.79 -15.03 1.52
C GLY A 163 -6.89 -13.98 1.42
N LEU A 164 -7.12 -13.42 0.23
CA LEU A 164 -8.22 -12.50 -0.06
C LEU A 164 -9.53 -13.20 -0.42
N ALA A 165 -9.57 -14.53 -0.39
CA ALA A 165 -10.68 -15.35 -0.88
C ALA A 165 -11.13 -14.93 -2.30
N TRP A 166 -10.17 -14.56 -3.15
CA TRP A 166 -10.40 -14.08 -4.53
C TRP A 166 -11.27 -12.81 -4.63
N ARG A 167 -11.52 -12.10 -3.52
CA ARG A 167 -12.36 -10.89 -3.50
C ARG A 167 -11.53 -9.64 -3.78
N LEU A 168 -11.35 -9.32 -5.05
CA LEU A 168 -10.60 -8.14 -5.49
C LEU A 168 -11.46 -6.87 -5.70
N GLY A 169 -12.77 -6.94 -5.47
CA GLY A 169 -13.63 -5.74 -5.51
C GLY A 169 -13.28 -4.72 -4.42
N PRO A 170 -13.70 -3.44 -4.60
CA PRO A 170 -13.61 -2.43 -3.55
C PRO A 170 -14.32 -2.92 -2.29
N TYR A 171 -13.68 -2.75 -1.14
CA TYR A 171 -14.25 -3.13 0.14
C TYR A 171 -15.04 -1.96 0.69
N PHE A 172 -16.36 -2.16 0.80
CA PHE A 172 -17.23 -1.21 1.46
C PHE A 172 -17.37 -1.61 2.92
N SER A 173 -16.60 -0.98 3.81
CA SER A 173 -16.86 -1.11 5.24
C SER A 173 -18.08 -0.27 5.57
N THR A 174 -19.23 -0.92 5.80
CA THR A 174 -20.42 -0.25 6.35
C THR A 174 -20.21 0.27 7.77
N THR A 175 -19.12 -0.13 8.40
CA THR A 175 -18.86 0.15 9.81
C THR A 175 -17.59 0.97 9.92
N THR A 176 -17.75 2.17 10.47
CA THR A 176 -16.73 3.00 11.10
C THR A 176 -16.14 2.26 12.31
N ALA A 177 -15.59 1.06 12.11
CA ALA A 177 -14.93 0.30 13.15
C ALA A 177 -13.57 0.96 13.37
N ARG A 178 -13.51 1.75 14.43
CA ARG A 178 -12.29 2.32 15.00
C ARG A 178 -11.27 1.18 15.14
N ILE A 179 -10.16 1.30 14.43
CA ILE A 179 -8.88 0.66 14.80
C ILE A 179 -8.34 1.46 15.98
#